data_AF-A0A7S1HE19-F1
#
_entry.id   AF-A0A7S1HE19-F1
#
_cell.length_a   1.000
_cell.length_b   1.000
_cell.length_c   1.000
_cell.angle_alpha   90.00
_cell.angle_beta   90.00
_cell.angle_gamma   90.00
#
_symmetry.space_group_name_H-M   'P 1'
#
loop_
_entity.id
_entity.type
_entity.pdbx_description
1 polymer ?
#
loop_
_entity_poly.entity_id
_entity_poly.type
_entity_poly.pdbx_seq_one_letter_code
_entity_poly.pdbx_strand_id
1 'polypeptide(L)'
;RGVAFVSTGGLPAGLVPCRPGSISALGRRAPVGAPLSAPRKDCRQGVVGAKAILDKLAQGMQGITAGLTDAINGPEKNDILQLREALGDQEFDAVKDLVSQLMAQQRKEMREVKAQSAAEQKKLQRELNGYSNKVRDLEFQLIMAANEVTDLEEQIADYKYELGGDEETAVQLRGRPANPEVHPVFGTLISDFGYKKVYAADPATIYSKVPIYKKQRTFRTERASAMAEAKAKMGVSGWPGTITVVELDDQAVVQGADDPTFVLVDGQHRLGAYTILSRRLKSRNPGQPLPAGMGEMLVEVYPQATDEMAAEVFTEINKAEPCKLVDLPGQSGAPPEVRAVIDEAAEELRRMHANMFKPSEKCRTPHMNIDNLRDELWQSGVVTRMGFTRGDELLQWMVDKNAKLGEIPDEEWTPKRRTRAATLQNALVKARANGFFLGLEWDWINDDEAVAGEAGPGTA
;
A
#
# COMPACT_ATOMS: atom_id res chain seq x y z
N ARG A 1 8.02 -23.59 -64.40
CA ARG A 1 6.89 -24.33 -65.01
C ARG A 1 6.26 -25.21 -63.93
N GLY A 2 5.04 -24.85 -63.52
CA GLY A 2 4.05 -25.68 -62.82
C GLY A 2 4.42 -26.40 -61.52
N VAL A 3 3.96 -25.88 -60.37
CA VAL A 3 3.32 -26.68 -59.32
C VAL A 3 2.21 -25.84 -58.68
N ALA A 4 1.05 -26.47 -58.49
CA ALA A 4 -0.22 -25.92 -58.06
C ALA A 4 -0.23 -25.47 -56.59
N PHE A 5 -0.97 -24.39 -56.30
CA PHE A 5 -1.40 -24.04 -54.95
C PHE A 5 -2.90 -24.33 -54.82
N VAL A 6 -3.22 -25.22 -53.89
CA VAL A 6 -4.58 -25.50 -53.42
C VAL A 6 -4.87 -24.60 -52.21
N SER A 7 -6.05 -24.00 -52.26
CA SER A 7 -6.73 -23.19 -51.26
C SER A 7 -6.96 -23.92 -49.93
N THR A 8 -6.93 -23.18 -48.80
CA THR A 8 -7.98 -23.14 -47.76
C THR A 8 -7.57 -22.28 -46.56
N GLY A 9 -8.54 -21.61 -45.93
CA GLY A 9 -8.44 -21.14 -44.55
C GLY A 9 -8.68 -19.64 -44.35
N GLY A 10 -9.95 -19.24 -44.19
CA GLY A 10 -10.38 -17.85 -44.00
C GLY A 10 -10.06 -17.26 -42.63
N LEU A 11 -9.90 -15.94 -42.61
CA LEU A 11 -9.82 -15.09 -41.42
C LEU A 11 -11.21 -14.49 -41.12
N PRO A 12 -11.64 -14.37 -39.85
CA PRO A 12 -12.86 -13.66 -39.52
C PRO A 12 -12.65 -12.15 -39.57
N ALA A 13 -13.51 -11.50 -40.35
CA ALA A 13 -13.69 -10.06 -40.39
C ALA A 13 -14.42 -9.55 -39.13
N GLY A 14 -14.05 -8.37 -38.63
CA GLY A 14 -14.91 -7.64 -37.70
C GLY A 14 -14.21 -6.60 -36.82
N LEU A 15 -13.77 -5.48 -37.40
CA LEU A 15 -13.66 -4.21 -36.67
C LEU A 15 -14.00 -3.07 -37.64
N VAL A 16 -15.20 -2.50 -37.46
CA VAL A 16 -15.67 -1.28 -38.15
C VAL A 16 -15.24 -0.08 -37.31
N PRO A 17 -14.59 0.95 -37.89
CA PRO A 17 -14.30 2.17 -37.16
C PRO A 17 -15.52 3.11 -37.16
N CYS A 18 -15.97 3.52 -35.97
CA CYS A 18 -16.99 4.56 -35.80
C CYS A 18 -16.40 5.94 -36.15
N ARG A 19 -17.07 6.66 -37.08
CA ARG A 19 -16.85 8.09 -37.33
C ARG A 19 -17.52 8.95 -36.26
N PRO A 20 -17.00 10.15 -35.95
CA PRO A 20 -17.67 11.09 -35.06
C PRO A 20 -18.78 11.84 -35.82
N GLY A 21 -20.02 11.67 -35.36
CA GLY A 21 -21.19 12.40 -35.81
C GLY A 21 -21.62 13.46 -34.80
N SER A 22 -21.93 14.64 -35.32
CA SER A 22 -22.38 15.86 -34.67
C SER A 22 -23.59 15.71 -33.72
N ILE A 23 -23.56 16.44 -32.61
CA ILE A 23 -24.70 16.62 -31.70
C ILE A 23 -25.57 17.77 -32.22
N SER A 24 -26.82 17.46 -32.55
CA SER A 24 -27.91 18.42 -32.64
C SER A 24 -29.08 17.92 -31.80
N ALA A 25 -29.67 18.86 -31.06
CA ALA A 25 -30.70 18.68 -30.05
C ALA A 25 -32.02 18.10 -30.60
N LEU A 26 -32.72 17.33 -29.77
CA LEU A 26 -34.15 17.46 -29.46
C LEU A 26 -34.59 16.35 -28.50
N GLY A 27 -35.33 16.75 -27.47
CA GLY A 27 -35.75 15.87 -26.39
C GLY A 27 -36.87 14.89 -26.77
N ARG A 28 -36.97 13.82 -25.97
CA ARG A 28 -38.21 13.13 -25.59
C ARG A 28 -37.88 12.24 -24.38
N ARG A 29 -38.72 12.34 -23.34
CA ARG A 29 -38.74 11.45 -22.17
C ARG A 29 -39.17 10.04 -22.61
N ALA A 30 -38.50 9.02 -22.07
CA ALA A 30 -38.94 7.62 -22.10
C ALA A 30 -38.86 7.03 -20.68
N PRO A 31 -39.71 6.03 -20.35
CA PRO A 31 -40.02 5.65 -18.97
C PRO A 31 -39.02 4.67 -18.36
N VAL A 32 -38.99 4.71 -17.04
CA VAL A 32 -38.20 3.89 -16.11
C VAL A 32 -38.67 2.43 -16.15
N GLY A 33 -37.74 1.48 -16.31
CA GLY A 33 -37.96 0.07 -15.97
C GLY A 33 -37.30 -0.97 -16.89
N ALA A 34 -35.99 -1.21 -16.71
CA ALA A 34 -35.34 -2.47 -17.08
C ALA A 34 -34.00 -2.63 -16.34
N PRO A 35 -33.69 -3.79 -15.72
CA PRO A 35 -32.40 -4.02 -15.07
C PRO A 35 -31.36 -4.43 -16.11
N LEU A 36 -30.35 -3.57 -16.35
CA LEU A 36 -29.16 -3.92 -17.12
C LEU A 36 -28.12 -4.57 -16.20
N SER A 37 -28.15 -5.89 -16.08
CA SER A 37 -27.05 -6.69 -15.55
C SER A 37 -26.08 -7.04 -16.68
N ALA A 38 -25.15 -6.12 -16.98
CA ALA A 38 -23.97 -6.43 -17.78
C ALA A 38 -22.80 -6.79 -16.84
N PRO A 39 -22.12 -7.93 -17.02
CA PRO A 39 -20.95 -8.27 -16.21
C PRO A 39 -19.79 -7.35 -16.62
N ARG A 40 -19.27 -6.59 -15.65
CA ARG A 40 -18.01 -5.84 -15.81
C ARG A 40 -16.89 -6.86 -16.04
N LYS A 41 -16.34 -6.91 -17.25
CA LYS A 41 -15.11 -7.66 -17.52
C LYS A 41 -13.94 -7.00 -16.80
N ASP A 42 -13.33 -7.76 -15.90
CA ASP A 42 -12.15 -7.36 -15.12
C ASP A 42 -10.98 -7.01 -16.04
N CYS A 43 -10.54 -5.75 -16.01
CA CYS A 43 -9.34 -5.29 -16.74
C CYS A 43 -8.04 -5.97 -16.27
N ARG A 44 -8.07 -6.73 -15.15
CA ARG A 44 -6.93 -7.55 -14.69
C ARG A 44 -6.60 -8.73 -15.60
N GLN A 45 -7.54 -9.22 -16.42
CA GLN A 45 -7.28 -10.35 -17.32
C GLN A 45 -6.34 -10.01 -18.49
N GLY A 46 -6.27 -8.74 -18.91
CA GLY A 46 -5.41 -8.32 -20.03
C GLY A 46 -3.90 -8.40 -19.71
N VAL A 47 -3.49 -8.01 -18.50
CA VAL A 47 -2.07 -7.97 -18.11
C VAL A 47 -1.51 -9.36 -17.83
N VAL A 48 -2.33 -10.25 -17.26
CA VAL A 48 -1.94 -11.66 -17.02
C VAL A 48 -1.76 -12.41 -18.36
N GLY A 49 -2.59 -12.10 -19.36
CA GLY A 49 -2.47 -12.68 -20.71
C GLY A 49 -1.17 -12.28 -21.42
N ALA A 50 -0.77 -11.01 -21.34
CA ALA A 50 0.45 -10.52 -21.98
C ALA A 50 1.73 -11.16 -21.40
N LYS A 51 1.79 -11.33 -20.06
CA LYS A 51 2.91 -12.00 -19.41
C LYS A 51 3.01 -13.49 -19.81
N ALA A 52 1.88 -14.19 -19.83
CA ALA A 52 1.85 -15.61 -20.23
C ALA A 52 2.29 -15.82 -21.69
N ILE A 53 2.02 -14.87 -22.58
CA ILE A 53 2.47 -14.90 -23.98
C ILE A 53 3.98 -14.67 -24.07
N LEU A 54 4.51 -13.69 -23.32
CA LEU A 54 5.95 -13.42 -23.27
C LEU A 54 6.75 -14.58 -22.66
N ASP A 55 6.23 -15.21 -21.60
CA ASP A 55 6.86 -16.37 -20.97
C ASP A 55 6.88 -17.59 -21.91
N LYS A 56 5.81 -17.80 -22.70
CA LYS A 56 5.77 -18.85 -23.73
C LYS A 56 6.73 -18.58 -24.89
N LEU A 57 6.86 -17.32 -25.32
CA LEU A 57 7.84 -16.93 -26.33
C LEU A 57 9.29 -17.12 -25.83
N ALA A 58 9.55 -16.77 -24.57
CA ALA A 58 10.86 -16.97 -23.94
C ALA A 58 11.20 -18.46 -23.82
N GLN A 59 10.25 -19.31 -23.41
CA GLN A 59 10.42 -20.77 -23.38
C GLN A 59 10.63 -21.35 -24.78
N GLY A 60 9.90 -20.88 -25.79
CA GLY A 60 10.09 -21.28 -27.18
C GLY A 60 11.48 -20.95 -27.70
N MET A 61 12.00 -19.75 -27.43
CA MET A 61 13.36 -19.36 -27.82
C MET A 61 14.45 -20.15 -27.07
N GLN A 62 14.25 -20.43 -25.78
CA GLN A 62 15.17 -21.29 -25.01
C GLN A 62 15.23 -22.70 -25.61
N GLY A 63 14.09 -23.26 -26.01
CA GLY A 63 14.01 -24.55 -26.71
C GLY A 63 14.75 -24.55 -28.04
N ILE A 64 14.66 -23.47 -28.83
CA ILE A 64 15.39 -23.34 -30.09
C ILE A 64 16.90 -23.26 -29.86
N THR A 65 17.36 -22.50 -28.87
CA THR A 65 18.80 -22.42 -28.55
C THR A 65 19.36 -23.71 -27.96
N ALA A 66 18.58 -24.42 -27.14
CA ALA A 66 18.96 -25.74 -26.63
C ALA A 66 19.03 -26.75 -27.79
N GLY A 67 18.02 -26.76 -28.67
CA GLY A 67 18.00 -27.60 -29.86
C GLY A 67 19.15 -27.33 -30.83
N LEU A 68 19.58 -26.08 -31.03
CA LEU A 68 20.77 -25.78 -31.84
C LEU A 68 22.07 -26.27 -31.19
N THR A 69 22.17 -26.17 -29.87
CA THR A 69 23.35 -26.62 -29.11
C THR A 69 23.43 -28.15 -29.08
N ASP A 70 22.27 -28.80 -29.00
CA ASP A 70 22.13 -30.26 -29.08
C ASP A 70 22.31 -30.77 -30.52
N ALA A 71 21.93 -30.02 -31.56
CA ALA A 71 22.23 -30.36 -32.96
C ALA A 71 23.74 -30.30 -33.25
N ILE A 72 24.45 -29.32 -32.68
CA ILE A 72 25.91 -29.22 -32.77
C ILE A 72 26.63 -30.38 -32.06
N ASN A 73 26.03 -30.93 -31.00
CA ASN A 73 26.65 -31.99 -30.17
C ASN A 73 26.03 -33.39 -30.34
N GLY A 74 24.94 -33.50 -31.10
CA GLY A 74 24.14 -34.70 -31.29
C GLY A 74 24.64 -35.60 -32.44
N PRO A 75 23.87 -36.64 -32.81
CA PRO A 75 24.26 -37.66 -33.79
C PRO A 75 24.48 -37.12 -35.23
N GLU A 76 24.23 -35.84 -35.49
CA GLU A 76 24.55 -35.12 -36.73
C GLU A 76 26.05 -34.75 -36.86
N LYS A 77 26.92 -35.25 -35.97
CA LYS A 77 28.39 -35.15 -36.15
C LYS A 77 28.88 -35.60 -37.53
N ASN A 78 28.15 -36.53 -38.18
CA ASN A 78 28.48 -36.97 -39.54
C ASN A 78 28.33 -35.86 -40.57
N ASP A 79 27.35 -34.95 -40.43
CA ASP A 79 27.10 -33.89 -41.40
C ASP A 79 28.13 -32.76 -41.26
N ILE A 80 28.56 -32.47 -40.03
CA ILE A 80 29.66 -31.52 -39.76
C ILE A 80 30.99 -32.04 -40.31
N LEU A 81 31.25 -33.35 -40.19
CA LEU A 81 32.45 -33.98 -40.76
C LEU A 81 32.41 -34.00 -42.30
N GLN A 82 31.26 -34.26 -42.92
CA GLN A 82 31.09 -34.19 -44.37
C GLN A 82 31.27 -32.77 -44.90
N LEU A 83 30.74 -31.76 -44.20
CA LEU A 83 30.95 -30.34 -44.54
C LEU A 83 32.43 -29.96 -44.45
N ARG A 84 33.14 -30.44 -43.43
CA ARG A 84 34.58 -30.22 -43.26
C ARG A 84 35.40 -30.87 -44.36
N GLU A 85 35.05 -32.10 -44.75
CA GLU A 85 35.70 -32.81 -45.86
C GLU A 85 35.46 -32.12 -47.21
N ALA A 86 34.26 -31.56 -47.42
CA ALA A 86 33.89 -30.89 -48.66
C ALA A 86 34.52 -29.50 -48.84
N LEU A 87 34.64 -28.71 -47.76
CA LEU A 87 35.18 -27.35 -47.76
C LEU A 87 36.70 -27.29 -47.54
N GLY A 88 37.29 -28.34 -46.98
CA GLY A 88 38.67 -28.32 -46.49
C GLY A 88 38.81 -27.55 -45.18
N ASP A 89 39.90 -27.83 -44.43
CA ASP A 89 40.07 -27.33 -43.06
C ASP A 89 40.05 -25.80 -42.97
N GLN A 90 40.71 -25.11 -43.91
CA GLN A 90 40.85 -23.66 -43.86
C GLN A 90 39.53 -22.91 -44.10
N GLU A 91 38.71 -23.36 -45.07
CA GLU A 91 37.41 -22.72 -45.34
C GLU A 91 36.40 -23.07 -44.24
N PHE A 92 36.46 -24.30 -43.72
CA PHE A 92 35.61 -24.72 -42.60
C PHE A 92 35.86 -23.87 -41.34
N ASP A 93 37.13 -23.65 -40.98
CA ASP A 93 37.48 -22.80 -39.83
C ASP A 93 37.03 -21.35 -40.04
N ALA A 94 37.16 -20.80 -41.26
CA ALA A 94 36.67 -19.46 -41.58
C ALA A 94 35.13 -19.34 -41.43
N VAL A 95 34.38 -20.35 -41.87
CA VAL A 95 32.91 -20.39 -41.70
C VAL A 95 32.54 -20.51 -40.22
N LYS A 96 33.25 -21.34 -39.46
CA LYS A 96 33.03 -21.50 -38.02
C LYS A 96 33.28 -20.21 -37.25
N ASP A 97 34.32 -19.47 -37.60
CA ASP A 97 34.61 -18.17 -37.01
C ASP A 97 33.54 -17.14 -37.36
N LEU A 98 33.08 -17.11 -38.61
CA LEU A 98 31.99 -16.22 -39.04
C LEU A 98 30.67 -16.52 -38.30
N VAL A 99 30.31 -17.80 -38.15
CA VAL A 99 29.12 -18.20 -37.38
C VAL A 99 29.27 -17.81 -35.91
N SER A 100 30.46 -18.00 -35.32
CA SER A 100 30.73 -17.61 -33.94
C SER A 100 30.60 -16.09 -33.73
N GLN A 101 31.11 -15.30 -34.67
CA GLN A 101 30.96 -13.84 -34.67
C GLN A 101 29.49 -13.42 -34.81
N LEU A 102 28.74 -14.03 -35.74
CA LEU A 102 27.31 -13.75 -35.95
C LEU A 102 26.50 -14.06 -34.68
N MET A 103 26.76 -15.20 -34.02
CA MET A 103 26.08 -15.58 -32.78
C MET A 103 26.46 -14.64 -31.62
N ALA A 104 27.71 -14.18 -31.54
CA ALA A 104 28.13 -13.19 -30.55
C ALA A 104 27.44 -11.84 -30.78
N GLN A 105 27.32 -11.39 -32.04
CA GLN A 105 26.60 -10.18 -32.41
C GLN A 105 25.12 -10.29 -32.06
N GLN A 106 24.46 -11.40 -32.43
CA GLN A 106 23.04 -11.62 -32.13
C GLN A 106 22.78 -11.66 -30.61
N ARG A 107 23.69 -12.25 -29.83
CA ARG A 107 23.61 -12.23 -28.35
C ARG A 107 23.74 -10.81 -27.79
N LYS A 108 24.59 -9.97 -28.37
CA LYS A 108 24.75 -8.56 -27.98
C LYS A 108 23.47 -7.77 -28.27
N GLU A 109 22.94 -7.86 -29.48
CA GLU A 109 21.69 -7.18 -29.87
C GLU A 109 20.51 -7.64 -28.99
N MET A 110 20.40 -8.95 -28.71
CA MET A 110 19.37 -9.48 -27.80
C MET A 110 19.53 -8.97 -26.36
N ARG A 111 20.75 -8.74 -25.87
CA ARG A 111 20.98 -8.14 -24.55
C ARG A 111 20.55 -6.68 -24.54
N GLU A 112 20.88 -5.92 -25.59
CA GLU A 112 20.50 -4.51 -25.73
C GLU A 112 18.98 -4.35 -25.79
N VAL A 113 18.28 -5.15 -26.62
CA VAL A 113 16.81 -5.13 -26.71
C VAL A 113 16.16 -5.51 -25.37
N LYS A 114 16.67 -6.53 -24.68
CA LYS A 114 16.17 -6.91 -23.34
C LYS A 114 16.39 -5.79 -22.32
N ALA A 115 17.56 -5.14 -22.33
CA ALA A 115 17.85 -4.02 -21.44
C ALA A 115 16.92 -2.83 -21.70
N GLN A 116 16.68 -2.48 -22.97
CA GLN A 116 15.74 -1.42 -23.36
C GLN A 116 14.30 -1.75 -22.93
N SER A 117 13.84 -2.98 -23.18
CA SER A 117 12.50 -3.43 -22.78
C SER A 117 12.32 -3.39 -21.25
N ALA A 118 13.33 -3.81 -20.48
CA ALA A 118 13.29 -3.74 -19.02
C ALA A 118 13.27 -2.28 -18.50
N ALA A 119 14.05 -1.38 -19.12
CA ALA A 119 14.06 0.03 -18.77
C ALA A 119 12.70 0.69 -19.06
N GLU A 120 12.08 0.39 -20.20
CA GLU A 120 10.75 0.87 -20.56
C GLU A 120 9.67 0.34 -19.62
N GLN A 121 9.69 -0.94 -19.27
CA GLN A 121 8.79 -1.51 -18.26
C GLN A 121 8.92 -0.80 -16.91
N LYS A 122 10.16 -0.52 -16.46
CA LYS A 122 10.40 0.22 -15.21
C LYS A 122 9.86 1.65 -15.29
N LYS A 123 9.97 2.31 -16.45
CA LYS A 123 9.39 3.64 -16.70
C LYS A 123 7.85 3.61 -16.62
N LEU A 124 7.20 2.70 -17.36
CA LEU A 124 5.74 2.56 -17.31
C LEU A 124 5.24 2.22 -15.90
N GLN A 125 5.97 1.39 -15.15
CA GLN A 125 5.61 1.06 -13.77
C GLN A 125 5.65 2.30 -12.85
N ARG A 126 6.65 3.18 -13.02
CA ARG A 126 6.73 4.46 -12.29
C ARG A 126 5.57 5.39 -12.65
N GLU A 127 5.24 5.50 -13.93
CA GLU A 127 4.10 6.30 -14.39
C GLU A 127 2.77 5.78 -13.83
N LEU A 128 2.56 4.46 -13.87
CA LEU A 128 1.37 3.81 -13.30
C LEU A 128 1.23 4.10 -11.81
N ASN A 129 2.32 4.03 -11.06
CA ASN A 129 2.33 4.38 -9.63
C ASN A 129 2.03 5.87 -9.42
N GLY A 130 2.56 6.75 -10.26
CA GLY A 130 2.25 8.18 -10.25
C GLY A 130 0.76 8.45 -10.48
N TYR A 131 0.14 7.79 -11.46
CA TYR A 131 -1.30 7.87 -11.69
C TYR A 131 -2.11 7.28 -10.53
N SER A 132 -1.66 6.17 -9.94
CA SER A 132 -2.33 5.58 -8.77
C SER A 132 -2.36 6.53 -7.58
N ASN A 133 -1.29 7.29 -7.35
CA ASN A 133 -1.26 8.29 -6.29
C ASN A 133 -2.20 9.45 -6.60
N LYS A 134 -2.17 9.99 -7.83
CA LYS A 134 -3.12 11.04 -8.26
C LYS A 134 -4.58 10.62 -8.12
N VAL A 135 -4.91 9.37 -8.42
CA VAL A 135 -6.27 8.83 -8.23
C VAL A 135 -6.64 8.83 -6.74
N ARG A 136 -5.74 8.44 -5.84
CA ARG A 136 -6.01 8.50 -4.39
C ARG A 136 -6.19 9.94 -3.89
N ASP A 137 -5.39 10.88 -4.39
CA ASP A 137 -5.52 12.30 -4.03
C ASP A 137 -6.86 12.87 -4.51
N LEU A 138 -7.27 12.54 -5.73
CA LEU A 138 -8.58 12.90 -6.26
C LEU A 138 -9.73 12.22 -5.51
N GLU A 139 -9.57 10.95 -5.12
CA GLU A 139 -10.53 10.26 -4.26
C GLU A 139 -10.66 10.95 -2.91
N PHE A 140 -9.55 11.43 -2.34
CA PHE A 140 -9.54 12.21 -1.10
C PHE A 140 -10.24 13.56 -1.26
N GLN A 141 -9.94 14.32 -2.32
CA GLN A 141 -10.63 15.57 -2.64
C GLN A 141 -12.12 15.36 -2.85
N LEU A 142 -12.52 14.28 -3.52
CA LEU A 142 -13.93 13.94 -3.71
C LEU A 142 -14.62 13.57 -2.39
N ILE A 143 -13.91 12.95 -1.44
CA ILE A 143 -14.42 12.71 -0.08
C ILE A 143 -14.67 14.05 0.63
N MET A 144 -13.69 14.96 0.59
CA MET A 144 -13.80 16.28 1.22
C MET A 144 -14.99 17.06 0.65
N ALA A 145 -15.11 17.14 -0.67
CA ALA A 145 -16.22 17.82 -1.33
C ALA A 145 -17.58 17.16 -1.04
N ALA A 146 -17.65 15.83 -0.95
CA ALA A 146 -18.89 15.13 -0.61
C ALA A 146 -19.34 15.39 0.83
N ASN A 147 -18.39 15.53 1.77
CA ASN A 147 -18.70 15.91 3.14
C ASN A 147 -19.22 17.36 3.19
N GLU A 148 -18.56 18.30 2.50
CA GLU A 148 -19.04 19.70 2.41
C GLU A 148 -20.48 19.79 1.86
N VAL A 149 -20.82 18.99 0.84
CA VAL A 149 -22.20 18.94 0.33
C VAL A 149 -23.17 18.40 1.38
N THR A 150 -22.76 17.39 2.15
CA THR A 150 -23.59 16.83 3.22
C THR A 150 -23.85 17.87 4.32
N ASP A 151 -22.81 18.61 4.72
CA ASP A 151 -22.92 19.68 5.72
C ASP A 151 -23.85 20.81 5.22
N LEU A 152 -23.78 21.17 3.94
CA LEU A 152 -24.69 22.15 3.33
C LEU A 152 -26.13 21.63 3.23
N GLU A 153 -26.33 20.34 2.93
CA GLU A 153 -27.66 19.72 2.92
C GLU A 153 -28.31 19.76 4.31
N GLU A 154 -27.52 19.51 5.36
CA GLU A 154 -27.97 19.62 6.76
C GLU A 154 -28.33 21.07 7.12
N GLN A 155 -27.47 22.04 6.79
CA GLN A 155 -27.79 23.46 6.99
C GLN A 155 -29.07 23.89 6.26
N ILE A 156 -29.27 23.41 5.02
CA ILE A 156 -30.50 23.69 4.26
C ILE A 156 -31.73 23.06 4.95
N ALA A 157 -31.59 21.89 5.56
CA ALA A 157 -32.66 21.25 6.30
C ALA A 157 -33.03 22.06 7.56
N ASP A 158 -32.03 22.52 8.31
CA ASP A 158 -32.21 23.37 9.49
C ASP A 158 -32.90 24.70 9.13
N TYR A 159 -32.42 25.40 8.10
CA TYR A 159 -33.07 26.64 7.64
C TYR A 159 -34.49 26.42 7.15
N LYS A 160 -34.78 25.28 6.51
CA LYS A 160 -36.15 24.92 6.10
C LYS A 160 -37.06 24.67 7.30
N TYR A 161 -36.52 24.11 8.38
CA TYR A 161 -37.26 23.93 9.63
C TYR A 161 -37.56 25.27 10.31
N GLU A 162 -36.57 26.16 10.39
CA GLU A 162 -36.76 27.52 10.93
C GLU A 162 -37.77 28.34 10.12
N LEU A 163 -37.78 28.20 8.79
CA LEU A 163 -38.69 28.93 7.90
C LEU A 163 -40.09 28.29 7.77
N GLY A 164 -40.24 27.02 8.16
CA GLY A 164 -41.46 26.23 7.96
C GLY A 164 -42.09 25.65 9.24
N GLY A 165 -41.56 25.99 10.41
CA GLY A 165 -42.05 25.47 11.69
C GLY A 165 -43.40 26.06 12.09
N ASP A 166 -44.48 25.34 11.79
CA ASP A 166 -45.74 25.46 12.53
C ASP A 166 -45.47 25.19 14.02
N GLU A 167 -45.83 26.16 14.88
CA GLU A 167 -45.67 26.17 16.35
C GLU A 167 -46.22 24.91 17.07
N GLU A 168 -47.00 24.09 16.40
CA GLU A 168 -47.80 23.02 17.00
C GLU A 168 -47.04 21.72 17.27
N THR A 169 -45.86 21.50 16.66
CA THR A 169 -45.10 20.25 16.84
C THR A 169 -44.10 20.31 18.02
N ALA A 170 -43.86 21.50 18.58
CA ALA A 170 -42.93 21.72 19.70
C ALA A 170 -43.47 21.26 21.08
N VAL A 171 -44.73 20.87 21.17
CA VAL A 171 -45.39 20.59 22.47
C VAL A 171 -45.34 19.10 22.86
N GLN A 172 -45.14 18.16 21.93
CA GLN A 172 -45.17 16.71 22.23
C GLN A 172 -43.84 16.08 22.71
N LEU A 173 -42.74 16.84 22.75
CA LEU A 173 -41.43 16.33 23.23
C LEU A 173 -41.10 16.67 24.70
N ARG A 174 -42.01 17.30 25.45
CA ARG A 174 -41.80 17.73 26.85
C ARG A 174 -41.99 16.62 27.91
N GLY A 175 -41.77 15.36 27.53
CA GLY A 175 -41.77 14.21 28.45
C GLY A 175 -40.39 13.58 28.66
N ARG A 176 -39.33 14.13 28.05
CA ARG A 176 -37.95 13.65 28.24
C ARG A 176 -37.30 14.43 29.39
N PRO A 177 -36.73 13.77 30.41
CA PRO A 177 -36.00 14.45 31.48
C PRO A 177 -34.86 15.30 30.89
N ALA A 178 -34.49 16.38 31.59
CA ALA A 178 -33.54 17.43 31.20
C ALA A 178 -32.49 16.96 30.18
N ASN A 179 -32.48 17.62 29.02
CA ASN A 179 -31.66 17.29 27.85
C ASN A 179 -30.24 16.88 28.27
N PRO A 180 -29.75 15.69 27.88
CA PRO A 180 -28.33 15.41 27.98
C PRO A 180 -27.61 16.51 27.20
N GLU A 181 -26.60 17.11 27.82
CA GLU A 181 -25.77 18.13 27.21
C GLU A 181 -25.24 17.60 25.86
N VAL A 182 -25.70 18.16 24.74
CA VAL A 182 -25.30 17.75 23.40
C VAL A 182 -24.14 18.63 22.98
N HIS A 183 -22.97 18.03 22.80
CA HIS A 183 -21.77 18.72 22.32
C HIS A 183 -21.80 18.82 20.79
N PRO A 184 -21.49 19.99 20.18
CA PRO A 184 -21.59 20.20 18.72
C PRO A 184 -20.65 19.33 17.88
N VAL A 185 -19.59 18.79 18.51
CA VAL A 185 -18.62 17.88 17.86
C VAL A 185 -18.80 16.43 18.31
N PHE A 186 -19.13 16.22 19.58
CA PHE A 186 -19.10 14.90 20.21
C PHE A 186 -20.48 14.28 20.38
N GLY A 187 -21.56 15.00 20.06
CA GLY A 187 -22.92 14.49 20.19
C GLY A 187 -23.35 14.36 21.65
N THR A 188 -24.04 13.27 21.97
CA THR A 188 -24.72 13.12 23.27
C THR A 188 -23.73 12.75 24.37
N LEU A 189 -23.66 13.54 25.45
CA LEU A 189 -22.91 13.16 26.65
C LEU A 189 -23.54 11.91 27.31
N ILE A 190 -22.76 10.84 27.42
CA ILE A 190 -23.17 9.58 28.08
C ILE A 190 -22.82 9.65 29.56
N SER A 191 -21.60 10.08 29.89
CA SER A 191 -21.12 10.10 31.26
C SER A 191 -19.97 11.10 31.43
N ASP A 192 -19.96 11.78 32.57
CA ASP A 192 -18.88 12.65 33.01
C ASP A 192 -18.22 12.02 34.25
N PHE A 193 -16.93 11.72 34.15
CA PHE A 193 -16.13 11.14 35.23
C PHE A 193 -15.30 12.19 35.99
N GLY A 194 -15.49 13.48 35.68
CA GLY A 194 -14.74 14.60 36.24
C GLY A 194 -13.38 14.82 35.57
N TYR A 195 -12.58 13.75 35.41
CA TYR A 195 -11.28 13.81 34.71
C TYR A 195 -11.37 13.49 33.22
N LYS A 196 -12.50 12.93 32.76
CA LYS A 196 -12.82 12.69 31.35
C LYS A 196 -14.33 12.64 31.14
N LYS A 197 -14.76 12.95 29.93
CA LYS A 197 -16.15 12.87 29.49
C LYS A 197 -16.29 11.81 28.40
N VAL A 198 -17.41 11.10 28.36
CA VAL A 198 -17.68 10.07 27.36
C VAL A 198 -18.93 10.45 26.58
N TYR A 199 -18.81 10.48 25.27
CA TYR A 199 -19.87 10.87 24.35
C TYR A 199 -20.21 9.76 23.35
N ALA A 200 -21.44 9.76 22.85
CA ALA A 200 -21.84 9.08 21.63
C ALA A 200 -21.77 10.09 20.47
N ALA A 201 -20.72 9.99 19.65
CA ALA A 201 -20.47 10.92 18.55
C ALA A 201 -20.74 10.27 17.19
N ASP A 202 -21.20 11.07 16.23
CA ASP A 202 -21.15 10.70 14.83
C ASP A 202 -19.69 10.67 14.35
N PRO A 203 -19.17 9.54 13.86
CA PRO A 203 -17.77 9.46 13.46
C PRO A 203 -17.46 10.31 12.22
N ALA A 204 -18.44 10.66 11.37
CA ALA A 204 -18.17 11.55 10.24
C ALA A 204 -17.84 12.96 10.72
N THR A 205 -18.60 13.47 11.70
CA THR A 205 -18.34 14.75 12.38
C THR A 205 -16.97 14.78 13.07
N ILE A 206 -16.57 13.70 13.75
CA ILE A 206 -15.23 13.62 14.36
C ILE A 206 -14.14 13.68 13.30
N TYR A 207 -14.31 12.95 12.19
CA TYR A 207 -13.31 12.90 11.12
C TYR A 207 -13.13 14.26 10.43
N SER A 208 -14.18 15.07 10.31
CA SER A 208 -14.10 16.40 9.69
C SER A 208 -13.60 17.49 10.64
N LYS A 209 -14.00 17.45 11.92
CA LYS A 209 -13.75 18.55 12.87
C LYS A 209 -12.55 18.35 13.79
N VAL A 210 -12.10 17.11 14.02
CA VAL A 210 -11.04 16.81 15.00
C VAL A 210 -9.75 16.41 14.29
N PRO A 211 -8.70 17.28 14.28
CA PRO A 211 -7.42 16.93 13.69
C PRO A 211 -6.74 15.75 14.41
N ILE A 212 -5.97 14.97 13.65
CA ILE A 212 -5.18 13.86 14.19
C ILE A 212 -3.95 14.43 14.89
N TYR A 213 -3.69 13.97 16.12
CA TYR A 213 -2.52 14.35 16.88
C TYR A 213 -1.23 13.96 16.13
N LYS A 214 -0.37 14.97 15.85
CA LYS A 214 0.77 14.84 14.93
C LYS A 214 1.80 13.78 15.34
N LYS A 215 1.91 13.47 16.64
CA LYS A 215 2.88 12.49 17.17
C LYS A 215 2.38 11.04 17.12
N GLN A 216 1.16 10.79 16.64
CA GLN A 216 0.61 9.43 16.55
C GLN A 216 1.35 8.54 15.54
N ARG A 217 1.07 7.22 15.59
CA ARG A 217 1.41 6.27 14.52
C ARG A 217 0.85 6.73 13.17
N THR A 218 1.57 6.45 12.08
CA THR A 218 1.10 6.76 10.73
C THR A 218 -0.21 6.03 10.43
N PHE A 219 -1.19 6.74 9.88
CA PHE A 219 -2.44 6.13 9.44
C PHE A 219 -2.17 5.15 8.28
N ARG A 220 -2.65 3.92 8.42
CA ARG A 220 -2.53 2.88 7.38
C ARG A 220 -3.89 2.41 6.90
N THR A 221 -4.15 2.68 5.62
CA THR A 221 -5.39 2.30 4.94
C THR A 221 -5.62 0.79 4.97
N GLU A 222 -4.57 -0.04 4.92
CA GLU A 222 -4.71 -1.50 4.97
C GLU A 222 -5.23 -1.97 6.34
N ARG A 223 -4.73 -1.37 7.43
CA ARG A 223 -5.19 -1.69 8.79
C ARG A 223 -6.64 -1.27 8.99
N ALA A 224 -6.99 -0.05 8.57
CA ALA A 224 -8.37 0.43 8.60
C ALA A 224 -9.30 -0.46 7.73
N SER A 225 -8.85 -0.87 6.54
CA SER A 225 -9.59 -1.79 5.67
C SER A 225 -9.80 -3.16 6.30
N ALA A 226 -8.77 -3.73 6.93
CA ALA A 226 -8.88 -5.02 7.64
C ALA A 226 -9.86 -4.92 8.83
N MET A 227 -9.83 -3.82 9.58
CA MET A 227 -10.80 -3.55 10.65
C MET A 227 -12.22 -3.42 10.11
N ALA A 228 -12.42 -2.71 9.00
CA ALA A 228 -13.72 -2.58 8.34
C ALA A 228 -14.27 -3.94 7.87
N GLU A 229 -13.41 -4.79 7.30
CA GLU A 229 -13.78 -6.14 6.87
C GLU A 229 -14.09 -7.09 8.02
N ALA A 230 -13.30 -7.03 9.09
CA ALA A 230 -13.59 -7.76 10.31
C ALA A 230 -14.94 -7.31 10.87
N LYS A 231 -15.16 -5.99 10.96
CA LYS A 231 -16.39 -5.42 11.49
C LYS A 231 -17.62 -5.79 10.65
N ALA A 232 -17.51 -5.79 9.33
CA ALA A 232 -18.58 -6.22 8.43
C ALA A 232 -18.99 -7.69 8.61
N LYS A 233 -18.10 -8.54 9.13
CA LYS A 233 -18.35 -9.96 9.41
C LYS A 233 -18.86 -10.22 10.83
N MET A 234 -18.66 -9.27 11.74
CA MET A 234 -19.09 -9.40 13.14
C MET A 234 -20.61 -9.20 13.25
N GLY A 235 -21.29 -10.08 13.97
CA GLY A 235 -22.72 -9.93 14.29
C GLY A 235 -23.03 -8.93 15.41
N VAL A 236 -22.01 -8.30 16.00
CA VAL A 236 -22.16 -7.32 17.09
C VAL A 236 -22.53 -5.97 16.50
N SER A 237 -23.59 -5.33 17.02
CA SER A 237 -23.98 -3.96 16.65
C SER A 237 -22.98 -2.92 17.18
N GLY A 238 -22.87 -1.80 16.47
CA GLY A 238 -22.03 -0.64 16.82
C GLY A 238 -20.52 -0.85 16.93
N TRP A 239 -19.76 0.21 17.13
CA TRP A 239 -18.29 0.13 17.10
C TRP A 239 -17.72 -0.37 18.44
N PRO A 240 -16.89 -1.42 18.45
CA PRO A 240 -16.25 -1.86 19.69
C PRO A 240 -15.15 -0.89 20.11
N GLY A 241 -15.11 -0.59 21.40
CA GLY A 241 -14.12 0.30 22.01
C GLY A 241 -14.42 1.79 21.82
N THR A 242 -13.58 2.62 22.43
CA THR A 242 -13.67 4.09 22.43
C THR A 242 -12.56 4.70 21.59
N ILE A 243 -12.82 5.86 20.99
CA ILE A 243 -11.75 6.73 20.44
C ILE A 243 -11.42 7.79 21.48
N THR A 244 -10.16 8.21 21.54
CA THR A 244 -9.71 9.14 22.56
C THR A 244 -9.37 10.48 21.92
N VAL A 245 -9.98 11.53 22.44
CA VAL A 245 -9.76 12.92 22.06
C VAL A 245 -9.28 13.69 23.29
N VAL A 246 -8.42 14.66 23.05
CA VAL A 246 -7.92 15.56 24.06
C VAL A 246 -8.31 16.98 23.65
N GLU A 247 -8.93 17.70 24.57
CA GLU A 247 -9.23 19.12 24.42
C GLU A 247 -8.01 19.90 24.92
N LEU A 248 -7.30 20.53 23.98
CA LEU A 248 -6.11 21.30 24.29
C LEU A 248 -6.50 22.66 24.83
N ASP A 249 -5.94 23.01 25.99
CA ASP A 249 -6.14 24.29 26.67
C ASP A 249 -5.24 25.37 26.04
N ASP A 250 -5.30 25.51 24.71
CA ASP A 250 -4.35 26.29 23.95
C ASP A 250 -4.84 27.73 23.75
N GLN A 251 -5.03 28.45 24.86
CA GLN A 251 -5.13 29.92 24.83
C GLN A 251 -3.81 30.60 24.43
N ALA A 252 -2.73 29.83 24.22
CA ALA A 252 -1.38 30.36 24.02
C ALA A 252 -0.95 30.52 22.55
N VAL A 253 -1.59 29.86 21.56
CA VAL A 253 -0.98 29.71 20.22
C VAL A 253 -1.68 30.47 19.09
N VAL A 254 -2.95 30.88 19.22
CA VAL A 254 -3.60 31.70 18.19
C VAL A 254 -4.49 32.77 18.82
N GLN A 255 -3.99 34.01 18.89
CA GLN A 255 -4.81 35.17 19.23
C GLN A 255 -5.99 35.28 18.22
N GLY A 256 -7.19 34.86 18.65
CA GLY A 256 -8.44 35.07 17.89
C GLY A 256 -9.25 33.83 17.49
N ALA A 257 -8.89 32.62 17.94
CA ALA A 257 -9.77 31.46 17.82
C ALA A 257 -10.51 31.25 19.15
N ASP A 258 -11.81 31.54 19.18
CA ASP A 258 -12.66 31.38 20.38
C ASP A 258 -13.07 29.90 20.62
N ASP A 259 -12.74 28.99 19.70
CA ASP A 259 -13.13 27.58 19.78
C ASP A 259 -12.04 26.71 20.42
N PRO A 260 -12.41 25.80 21.36
CA PRO A 260 -11.48 24.84 21.94
C PRO A 260 -10.85 23.97 20.84
N THR A 261 -9.54 23.75 20.93
CA THR A 261 -8.81 22.93 19.96
C THR A 261 -8.83 21.47 20.41
N PHE A 262 -9.46 20.61 19.62
CA PHE A 262 -9.49 19.17 19.89
C PHE A 262 -8.41 18.45 19.09
N VAL A 263 -7.76 17.43 19.66
CA VAL A 263 -6.89 16.52 18.93
C VAL A 263 -7.29 15.07 19.20
N LEU A 264 -7.47 14.30 18.13
CA LEU A 264 -7.66 12.85 18.23
C LEU A 264 -6.31 12.28 18.67
N VAL A 265 -6.27 11.50 19.75
CA VAL A 265 -5.04 10.90 20.31
C VAL A 265 -4.98 9.38 20.10
N ASP A 266 -6.12 8.70 20.10
CA ASP A 266 -6.22 7.30 19.68
C ASP A 266 -7.52 7.05 18.92
N GLY A 267 -7.53 6.00 18.08
CA GLY A 267 -8.72 5.56 17.36
C GLY A 267 -8.76 5.92 15.89
N GLN A 268 -7.72 6.58 15.34
CA GLN A 268 -7.68 6.98 13.92
C GLN A 268 -7.93 5.84 12.93
N HIS A 269 -7.45 4.62 13.19
CA HIS A 269 -7.69 3.46 12.33
C HIS A 269 -9.14 2.95 12.45
N ARG A 270 -9.76 3.12 13.62
CA ARG A 270 -11.19 2.79 13.84
C ARG A 270 -12.08 3.78 13.12
N LEU A 271 -11.73 5.06 13.19
CA LEU A 271 -12.38 6.14 12.45
C LEU A 271 -12.26 5.92 10.93
N GLY A 272 -11.05 5.62 10.44
CA GLY A 272 -10.85 5.25 9.04
C GLY A 272 -11.59 3.98 8.63
N ALA A 273 -11.68 2.98 9.51
CA ALA A 273 -12.47 1.77 9.27
C ALA A 273 -13.96 2.07 9.14
N TYR A 274 -14.49 3.00 9.94
CA TYR A 274 -15.85 3.50 9.78
C TYR A 274 -16.06 4.12 8.41
N THR A 275 -15.20 5.05 8.00
CA THR A 275 -15.32 5.72 6.70
C THR A 275 -15.32 4.72 5.53
N ILE A 276 -14.44 3.72 5.59
CA ILE A 276 -14.37 2.65 4.58
C ILE A 276 -15.65 1.80 4.58
N LEU A 277 -16.12 1.38 5.76
CA LEU A 277 -17.28 0.49 5.88
C LEU A 277 -18.59 1.20 5.52
N SER A 278 -18.81 2.41 6.03
CA SER A 278 -20.01 3.20 5.79
C SER A 278 -20.16 3.50 4.30
N ARG A 279 -19.07 3.86 3.61
CA ARG A 279 -19.06 4.02 2.15
C ARG A 279 -19.43 2.72 1.43
N ARG A 280 -18.81 1.59 1.80
CA ARG A 280 -19.13 0.28 1.19
C ARG A 280 -20.60 -0.10 1.36
N LEU A 281 -21.19 0.17 2.53
CA LEU A 281 -22.60 -0.10 2.81
C LEU A 281 -23.53 0.84 2.04
N LYS A 282 -23.25 2.16 2.05
CA LYS A 282 -24.02 3.17 1.29
C LYS A 282 -23.96 2.90 -0.23
N SER A 283 -22.81 2.47 -0.77
CA SER A 283 -22.70 2.12 -2.19
C SER A 283 -23.45 0.84 -2.57
N ARG A 284 -23.59 -0.12 -1.64
CA ARG A 284 -24.34 -1.36 -1.88
C ARG A 284 -25.84 -1.16 -1.74
N ASN A 285 -26.25 -0.36 -0.76
CA ASN A 285 -27.65 -0.10 -0.41
C ASN A 285 -27.89 1.42 -0.35
N PRO A 286 -27.91 2.11 -1.49
CA PRO A 286 -28.14 3.55 -1.51
C PRO A 286 -29.50 3.89 -0.91
N GLY A 287 -29.55 4.89 -0.02
CA GLY A 287 -30.76 5.33 0.67
C GLY A 287 -31.16 4.49 1.90
N GLN A 288 -30.50 3.36 2.17
CA GLN A 288 -30.71 2.67 3.44
C GLN A 288 -29.84 3.29 4.54
N PRO A 289 -30.38 3.46 5.77
CA PRO A 289 -29.59 3.90 6.90
C PRO A 289 -28.50 2.87 7.23
N LEU A 290 -27.44 3.32 7.90
CA LEU A 290 -26.44 2.40 8.43
C LEU A 290 -27.10 1.43 9.43
N PRO A 291 -26.56 0.20 9.58
CA PRO A 291 -27.05 -0.73 10.59
C PRO A 291 -27.09 -0.07 11.98
N ALA A 292 -28.09 -0.44 12.78
CA ALA A 292 -28.27 0.12 14.12
C ALA A 292 -26.97 0.05 14.96
N GLY A 293 -26.65 1.17 15.61
CA GLY A 293 -25.42 1.35 16.40
C GLY A 293 -24.17 1.70 15.58
N MET A 294 -24.18 1.62 14.24
CA MET A 294 -23.01 2.04 13.44
C MET A 294 -22.94 3.55 13.21
N GLY A 295 -24.04 4.29 13.42
CA GLY A 295 -24.08 5.74 13.24
C GLY A 295 -23.37 6.52 14.36
N GLU A 296 -23.02 5.85 15.45
CA GLU A 296 -22.37 6.48 16.61
C GLU A 296 -21.15 5.67 17.03
N MET A 297 -20.16 6.35 17.61
CA MET A 297 -18.97 5.77 18.22
C MET A 297 -18.73 6.43 19.58
N LEU A 298 -18.26 5.63 20.54
CA LEU A 298 -17.93 6.15 21.85
C LEU A 298 -16.64 6.97 21.77
N VAL A 299 -16.68 8.20 22.28
CA VAL A 299 -15.55 9.12 22.33
C VAL A 299 -15.24 9.47 23.77
N GLU A 300 -14.02 9.18 24.22
CA GLU A 300 -13.48 9.65 25.49
C GLU A 300 -12.77 10.99 25.26
N VAL A 301 -13.20 12.04 25.93
CA VAL A 301 -12.66 13.40 25.83
C VAL A 301 -12.00 13.76 27.16
N TYR A 302 -10.71 14.07 27.13
CA TYR A 302 -9.98 14.60 28.27
C TYR A 302 -9.98 16.14 28.18
N PRO A 303 -10.70 16.85 29.07
CA PRO A 303 -10.79 18.31 29.04
C PRO A 303 -9.48 18.97 29.52
N GLN A 304 -9.25 20.22 29.09
CA GLN A 304 -8.22 21.13 29.63
C GLN A 304 -6.81 20.52 29.73
N ALA A 305 -6.40 19.83 28.69
CA ALA A 305 -5.11 19.15 28.67
C ALA A 305 -4.05 19.99 27.97
N THR A 306 -2.79 19.82 28.38
CA THR A 306 -1.64 20.35 27.64
C THR A 306 -1.18 19.38 26.54
N ASP A 307 -0.31 19.81 25.63
CA ASP A 307 0.32 18.92 24.64
C ASP A 307 1.09 17.77 25.33
N GLU A 308 1.69 18.04 26.49
CA GLU A 308 2.34 17.02 27.31
C GLU A 308 1.34 15.99 27.82
N MET A 309 0.18 16.41 28.33
CA MET A 309 -0.87 15.50 28.77
C MET A 309 -1.44 14.69 27.59
N ALA A 310 -1.57 15.26 26.39
CA ALA A 310 -1.93 14.52 25.19
C ALA A 310 -0.90 13.42 24.86
N ALA A 311 0.39 13.72 25.00
CA ALA A 311 1.47 12.75 24.84
C ALA A 311 1.47 11.68 25.94
N GLU A 312 1.15 12.04 27.18
CA GLU A 312 1.00 11.10 28.30
C GLU A 312 -0.17 10.14 28.10
N VAL A 313 -1.36 10.66 27.78
CA VAL A 313 -2.56 9.86 27.46
C VAL A 313 -2.28 8.94 26.27
N PHE A 314 -1.63 9.45 25.21
CA PHE A 314 -1.19 8.62 24.09
C PHE A 314 -0.30 7.47 24.57
N THR A 315 0.73 7.79 25.36
CA THR A 315 1.71 6.82 25.84
C THR A 315 1.06 5.81 26.77
N GLU A 316 0.14 6.21 27.64
CA GLU A 316 -0.56 5.34 28.57
C GLU A 316 -1.47 4.33 27.86
N ILE A 317 -2.29 4.80 26.91
CA ILE A 317 -3.13 3.91 26.07
C ILE A 317 -2.23 2.90 25.34
N ASN A 318 -1.11 3.38 24.81
CA ASN A 318 -0.12 2.58 24.09
C ASN A 318 0.87 1.85 25.01
N LYS A 319 0.73 1.89 26.33
CA LYS A 319 1.41 0.94 27.25
C LYS A 319 0.59 -0.34 27.37
N ALA A 320 -0.73 -0.24 27.22
CA ALA A 320 -1.64 -1.38 27.28
C ALA A 320 -1.65 -2.20 25.97
N GLU A 321 -1.37 -1.56 24.83
CA GLU A 321 -1.03 -2.23 23.57
C GLU A 321 0.49 -2.19 23.37
N PRO A 322 1.18 -3.24 22.88
CA PRO A 322 2.62 -3.15 22.61
C PRO A 322 2.89 -2.18 21.45
N CYS A 323 3.11 -0.89 21.75
CA CYS A 323 3.56 0.09 20.79
C CYS A 323 5.07 -0.06 20.55
N LYS A 324 5.47 0.12 19.30
CA LYS A 324 6.89 0.04 18.92
C LYS A 324 7.62 1.24 19.48
N LEU A 325 8.86 1.06 19.93
CA LEU A 325 9.65 2.13 20.53
C LEU A 325 9.85 3.29 19.55
N VAL A 326 9.98 2.98 18.26
CA VAL A 326 10.08 3.99 17.18
C VAL A 326 8.89 4.96 17.13
N ASP A 327 7.70 4.53 17.58
CA ASP A 327 6.45 5.31 17.51
C ASP A 327 6.09 6.00 18.84
N LEU A 328 6.87 5.81 19.91
CA LEU A 328 6.64 6.50 21.18
C LEU A 328 7.00 7.99 21.08
N PRO A 329 6.23 8.91 21.72
CA PRO A 329 6.58 10.32 21.77
C PRO A 329 7.70 10.59 22.80
N GLY A 330 8.40 11.70 22.62
CA GLY A 330 9.38 12.20 23.60
C GLY A 330 10.73 11.45 23.56
N GLN A 331 11.42 11.41 24.70
CA GLN A 331 12.78 10.87 24.80
C GLN A 331 12.88 9.34 24.61
N SER A 332 11.76 8.64 24.75
CA SER A 332 11.72 7.17 24.65
C SER A 332 11.54 6.64 23.22
N GLY A 333 11.20 7.50 22.26
CA GLY A 333 11.06 7.12 20.85
C GLY A 333 11.99 7.85 19.90
N ALA A 334 11.82 7.57 18.62
CA ALA A 334 12.68 8.14 17.59
C ALA A 334 12.42 9.65 17.43
N PRO A 335 13.46 10.50 17.37
CA PRO A 335 13.32 11.90 16.98
C PRO A 335 12.56 12.01 15.64
N PRO A 336 11.72 13.05 15.43
CA PRO A 336 10.90 13.16 14.22
C PRO A 336 11.68 13.04 12.91
N GLU A 337 12.90 13.59 12.86
CA GLU A 337 13.80 13.52 11.70
C GLU A 337 14.26 12.07 11.43
N VAL A 338 14.71 11.36 12.47
CA VAL A 338 15.12 9.94 12.38
C VAL A 338 13.93 9.07 12.00
N ARG A 339 12.76 9.32 12.59
CA ARG A 339 11.52 8.62 12.28
C ARG A 339 11.13 8.80 10.82
N ALA A 340 11.24 10.02 10.27
CA ALA A 340 10.95 10.29 8.86
C ALA A 340 11.88 9.49 7.92
N VAL A 341 13.18 9.44 8.22
CA VAL A 341 14.17 8.63 7.47
C VAL A 341 13.81 7.14 7.48
N ILE A 342 13.47 6.60 8.67
CA ILE A 342 13.07 5.20 8.83
C ILE A 342 11.77 4.90 8.09
N ASP A 343 10.76 5.77 8.23
CA ASP A 343 9.44 5.58 7.63
C ASP A 343 9.53 5.59 6.10
N GLU A 344 10.24 6.56 5.52
CA GLU A 344 10.46 6.65 4.08
C GLU A 344 11.17 5.40 3.54
N ALA A 345 12.28 5.00 4.15
CA ALA A 345 13.08 3.86 3.69
C ALA A 345 12.33 2.53 3.83
N ALA A 346 11.66 2.30 4.96
CA ALA A 346 10.92 1.07 5.22
C ALA A 346 9.70 0.92 4.31
N GLU A 347 8.98 2.02 4.03
CA GLU A 347 7.85 2.02 3.10
C GLU A 347 8.27 1.76 1.66
N GLU A 348 9.38 2.36 1.22
CA GLU A 348 9.92 2.12 -0.12
C GLU A 348 10.43 0.68 -0.28
N LEU A 349 11.13 0.14 0.72
CA LEU A 349 11.54 -1.27 0.73
C LEU A 349 10.32 -2.21 0.70
N ARG A 350 9.26 -1.90 1.46
CA ARG A 350 7.98 -2.62 1.41
C ARG A 350 7.38 -2.59 0.00
N ARG A 351 7.42 -1.44 -0.67
CA ARG A 351 6.92 -1.28 -2.04
C ARG A 351 7.70 -2.13 -3.03
N MET A 352 9.02 -2.15 -2.92
CA MET A 352 9.91 -2.94 -3.78
C MET A 352 9.69 -4.46 -3.61
N HIS A 353 9.43 -4.92 -2.38
CA HIS A 353 9.29 -6.34 -2.04
C HIS A 353 7.90 -6.67 -1.46
N ALA A 354 6.83 -6.14 -2.05
CA ALA A 354 5.46 -6.22 -1.51
C ALA A 354 4.99 -7.64 -1.12
N ASN A 355 5.44 -8.69 -1.83
CA ASN A 355 5.08 -10.07 -1.53
C ASN A 355 5.69 -10.60 -0.22
N MET A 356 6.80 -10.00 0.23
CA MET A 356 7.56 -10.40 1.41
C MET A 356 7.15 -9.64 2.67
N PHE A 357 6.39 -8.56 2.53
CA PHE A 357 5.83 -7.85 3.68
C PHE A 357 4.43 -8.37 4.01
N LYS A 358 4.21 -8.71 5.28
CA LYS A 358 2.92 -9.16 5.80
C LYS A 358 2.42 -8.22 6.89
N PRO A 359 1.10 -7.94 6.95
CA PRO A 359 0.53 -7.11 8.00
C PRO A 359 0.67 -7.68 9.42
N SER A 360 0.88 -9.00 9.55
CA SER A 360 1.01 -9.65 10.86
C SER A 360 2.40 -9.43 11.45
N GLU A 361 2.45 -8.96 12.69
CA GLU A 361 3.70 -8.84 13.48
C GLU A 361 4.37 -10.20 13.76
N LYS A 362 3.58 -11.28 13.78
CA LYS A 362 4.05 -12.67 13.98
C LYS A 362 4.24 -13.40 12.65
N CYS A 363 4.63 -12.68 11.60
CA CYS A 363 4.90 -13.31 10.31
C CYS A 363 6.08 -14.28 10.39
N ARG A 364 6.00 -15.40 9.68
CA ARG A 364 7.09 -16.37 9.61
C ARG A 364 8.11 -15.93 8.58
N THR A 365 9.39 -16.11 8.89
CA THR A 365 10.53 -16.06 7.98
C THR A 365 10.20 -16.74 6.64
N PRO A 366 10.50 -16.12 5.48
CA PRO A 366 11.33 -14.91 5.30
C PRO A 366 10.50 -13.62 5.25
N HIS A 367 9.23 -13.65 5.65
CA HIS A 367 8.41 -12.44 5.59
C HIS A 367 8.78 -11.47 6.71
N MET A 368 8.62 -10.18 6.43
CA MET A 368 8.80 -9.13 7.41
C MET A 368 7.49 -8.40 7.66
N ASN A 369 7.39 -7.83 8.86
CA ASN A 369 6.39 -6.84 9.20
C ASN A 369 7.07 -5.47 9.21
N ILE A 370 6.43 -4.48 8.60
CA ILE A 370 7.03 -3.15 8.46
C ILE A 370 7.22 -2.46 9.81
N ASP A 371 6.33 -2.66 10.79
CA ASP A 371 6.49 -2.08 12.13
C ASP A 371 7.65 -2.71 12.89
N ASN A 372 7.81 -4.03 12.78
CA ASN A 372 9.00 -4.69 13.32
C ASN A 372 10.26 -4.16 12.65
N LEU A 373 10.28 -3.98 11.33
CA LEU A 373 11.45 -3.42 10.64
C LEU A 373 11.79 -2.02 11.13
N ARG A 374 10.79 -1.11 11.21
CA ARG A 374 11.00 0.26 11.70
C ARG A 374 11.55 0.28 13.12
N ASP A 375 11.00 -0.58 13.98
CA ASP A 375 11.40 -0.69 15.38
C ASP A 375 12.83 -1.24 15.52
N GLU A 376 13.21 -2.26 14.76
CA GLU A 376 14.56 -2.83 14.77
C GLU A 376 15.61 -1.85 14.20
N LEU A 377 15.27 -1.10 13.14
CA LEU A 377 16.11 -0.02 12.62
C LEU A 377 16.33 1.09 13.65
N TRP A 378 15.30 1.44 14.41
CA TRP A 378 15.42 2.42 15.49
C TRP A 378 16.25 1.88 16.66
N GLN A 379 15.92 0.69 17.17
CA GLN A 379 16.54 0.10 18.35
C GLN A 379 18.04 -0.21 18.14
N SER A 380 18.43 -0.60 16.93
CA SER A 380 19.84 -0.75 16.57
C SER A 380 20.61 0.57 16.50
N GLY A 381 19.90 1.69 16.43
CA GLY A 381 20.49 3.02 16.25
C GLY A 381 21.14 3.21 14.88
N VAL A 382 20.82 2.39 13.87
CA VAL A 382 21.55 2.36 12.59
C VAL A 382 21.56 3.71 11.88
N VAL A 383 20.46 4.47 11.94
CA VAL A 383 20.37 5.81 11.33
C VAL A 383 21.38 6.77 11.95
N THR A 384 21.49 6.77 13.27
CA THR A 384 22.43 7.65 13.99
C THR A 384 23.86 7.14 13.85
N ARG A 385 24.05 5.82 13.95
CA ARG A 385 25.37 5.16 13.89
C ARG A 385 26.05 5.32 12.52
N MET A 386 25.27 5.20 11.45
CA MET A 386 25.75 5.31 10.06
C MET A 386 25.65 6.73 9.50
N GLY A 387 25.03 7.66 10.24
CA GLY A 387 24.87 9.06 9.83
C GLY A 387 23.92 9.27 8.66
N PHE A 388 22.88 8.44 8.52
CA PHE A 388 21.89 8.61 7.45
C PHE A 388 21.01 9.82 7.72
N THR A 389 20.97 10.73 6.75
CA THR A 389 20.17 11.97 6.86
C THR A 389 18.89 11.90 6.03
N ARG A 390 18.82 10.94 5.09
CA ARG A 390 17.72 10.81 4.15
C ARG A 390 17.25 9.36 4.03
N GLY A 391 15.96 9.17 3.74
CA GLY A 391 15.37 7.83 3.58
C GLY A 391 15.95 7.03 2.41
N ASP A 392 16.38 7.69 1.32
CA ASP A 392 16.98 7.02 0.17
C ASP A 392 18.38 6.44 0.46
N GLU A 393 19.17 7.08 1.32
CA GLU A 393 20.47 6.58 1.78
C GLU A 393 20.29 5.29 2.60
N LEU A 394 19.39 5.32 3.58
CA LEU A 394 19.06 4.15 4.40
C LEU A 394 18.48 3.02 3.54
N LEU A 395 17.61 3.34 2.58
CA LEU A 395 17.05 2.37 1.64
C LEU A 395 18.15 1.70 0.80
N GLN A 396 19.06 2.48 0.22
CA GLN A 396 20.14 1.94 -0.59
C GLN A 396 21.02 1.00 0.24
N TRP A 397 21.36 1.40 1.46
CA TRP A 397 22.08 0.54 2.39
C TRP A 397 21.36 -0.78 2.69
N MET A 398 20.04 -0.75 2.92
CA MET A 398 19.24 -1.97 3.12
C MET A 398 19.22 -2.85 1.86
N VAL A 399 19.15 -2.25 0.66
CA VAL A 399 19.20 -2.99 -0.61
C VAL A 399 20.57 -3.65 -0.81
N ASP A 400 21.66 -2.96 -0.48
CA ASP A 400 23.01 -3.49 -0.58
C ASP A 400 23.22 -4.64 0.43
N LYS A 401 22.73 -4.49 1.67
CA LYS A 401 22.71 -5.58 2.66
C LYS A 401 21.89 -6.77 2.15
N ASN A 402 20.72 -6.53 1.54
CA ASN A 402 19.90 -7.59 0.97
C ASN A 402 20.63 -8.34 -0.16
N ALA A 403 21.35 -7.62 -1.01
CA ALA A 403 22.14 -8.20 -2.09
C ALA A 403 23.29 -9.07 -1.55
N LYS A 404 24.05 -8.57 -0.56
CA LYS A 404 25.11 -9.33 0.13
C LYS A 404 24.59 -10.61 0.77
N LEU A 405 23.46 -10.54 1.49
CA LEU A 405 22.81 -11.75 2.03
C LEU A 405 22.37 -12.71 0.92
N GLY A 406 22.01 -12.17 -0.25
CA GLY A 406 21.71 -12.96 -1.44
C GLY A 406 22.92 -13.67 -2.05
N GLU A 407 24.15 -13.31 -1.70
CA GLU A 407 25.36 -14.00 -2.18
C GLU A 407 25.73 -15.22 -1.34
N ILE A 408 25.25 -15.28 -0.08
CA ILE A 408 25.51 -16.40 0.83
C ILE A 408 24.91 -17.69 0.25
N PRO A 409 25.71 -18.75 0.02
CA PRO A 409 25.22 -20.05 -0.44
C PRO A 409 24.18 -20.67 0.50
N ASP A 410 23.23 -21.41 -0.06
CA ASP A 410 22.10 -21.99 0.72
C ASP A 410 22.60 -22.92 1.85
N GLU A 411 23.75 -23.57 1.68
CA GLU A 411 24.36 -24.48 2.64
C GLU A 411 24.98 -23.77 3.86
N GLU A 412 25.35 -22.49 3.70
CA GLU A 412 25.97 -21.69 4.77
C GLU A 412 24.92 -21.08 5.71
N TRP A 413 23.66 -21.05 5.29
CA TRP A 413 22.56 -20.60 6.14
C TRP A 413 22.32 -21.59 7.29
N THR A 414 22.62 -21.16 8.51
CA THR A 414 22.39 -21.98 9.70
C THR A 414 21.04 -21.67 10.36
N PRO A 415 20.26 -22.70 10.74
CA PRO A 415 19.02 -22.47 11.46
C PRO A 415 19.31 -21.91 12.87
N LYS A 416 18.79 -20.71 13.16
CA LYS A 416 18.83 -20.17 14.52
C LYS A 416 18.02 -21.05 15.48
N ARG A 417 18.35 -20.99 16.78
CA ARG A 417 17.91 -21.92 17.88
C ARG A 417 16.43 -22.36 17.88
N ARG A 418 15.50 -21.64 17.26
CA ARG A 418 14.06 -21.96 17.22
C ARG A 418 13.53 -22.42 15.85
N THR A 419 14.31 -22.26 14.78
CA THR A 419 13.88 -22.59 13.42
C THR A 419 14.35 -23.99 13.05
N ARG A 420 13.46 -24.84 12.55
CA ARG A 420 13.85 -26.16 12.04
C ARG A 420 14.53 -26.00 10.67
N ALA A 421 15.52 -26.83 10.36
CA ALA A 421 16.26 -26.81 9.08
C ALA A 421 15.30 -26.85 7.85
N ALA A 422 14.28 -27.70 7.86
CA ALA A 422 13.28 -27.76 6.78
C ALA A 422 12.48 -26.45 6.63
N THR A 423 12.23 -25.72 7.73
CA THR A 423 11.56 -24.41 7.68
C THR A 423 12.47 -23.35 7.09
N LEU A 424 13.77 -23.39 7.41
CA LEU A 424 14.77 -22.52 6.81
C LEU A 424 14.88 -22.76 5.30
N GLN A 425 14.94 -24.03 4.84
CA GLN A 425 15.01 -24.33 3.41
C GLN A 425 13.81 -23.77 2.64
N ASN A 426 12.60 -23.95 3.18
CA ASN A 426 11.39 -23.37 2.57
C ASN A 426 11.42 -21.84 2.55
N ALA A 427 12.02 -21.23 3.59
CA ALA A 427 12.21 -19.79 3.64
C ALA A 427 13.23 -19.31 2.61
N LEU A 428 14.35 -20.02 2.42
CA LEU A 428 15.37 -19.72 1.42
C LEU A 428 14.83 -19.81 0.00
N VAL A 429 14.11 -20.89 -0.34
CA VAL A 429 13.45 -21.02 -1.66
C VAL A 429 12.55 -19.81 -1.94
N LYS A 430 11.80 -19.37 -0.92
CA LYS A 430 10.91 -18.22 -1.04
C LYS A 430 11.65 -16.88 -1.12
N ALA A 431 12.71 -16.71 -0.34
CA ALA A 431 13.59 -15.55 -0.37
C ALA A 431 14.23 -15.39 -1.76
N ARG A 432 14.81 -16.47 -2.31
CA ARG A 432 15.39 -16.54 -3.65
C ARG A 432 14.36 -16.18 -4.73
N ALA A 433 13.18 -16.77 -4.67
CA ALA A 433 12.11 -16.51 -5.64
C ALA A 433 11.64 -15.04 -5.66
N ASN A 434 11.84 -14.29 -4.57
CA ASN A 434 11.45 -12.87 -4.44
C ASN A 434 12.64 -11.91 -4.35
N GLY A 435 13.89 -12.42 -4.45
CA GLY A 435 15.11 -11.64 -4.27
C GLY A 435 15.18 -10.88 -2.94
N PHE A 436 14.72 -11.48 -1.83
CA PHE A 436 14.60 -10.81 -0.54
C PHE A 436 15.04 -11.69 0.63
N PHE A 437 16.16 -11.31 1.24
CA PHE A 437 16.91 -12.07 2.24
C PHE A 437 16.94 -11.37 3.62
N LEU A 438 16.67 -10.07 3.69
CA LEU A 438 16.62 -9.31 4.97
C LEU A 438 15.64 -9.90 5.99
N GLY A 439 14.60 -10.60 5.54
CA GLY A 439 13.63 -11.24 6.42
C GLY A 439 14.05 -12.62 6.94
N LEU A 440 15.23 -13.13 6.55
CA LEU A 440 15.79 -14.38 7.05
C LEU A 440 16.32 -14.23 8.48
N GLU A 441 16.93 -13.09 8.78
CA GLU A 441 17.49 -12.76 10.09
C GLU A 441 17.63 -11.25 10.30
N TRP A 442 17.90 -10.81 11.53
CA TRP A 442 18.05 -9.39 11.88
C TRP A 442 19.51 -8.95 12.10
N ASP A 443 20.46 -9.90 12.10
CA ASP A 443 21.86 -9.66 12.49
C ASP A 443 22.55 -8.69 11.52
N TRP A 444 22.12 -8.66 10.25
CA TRP A 444 22.61 -7.73 9.22
C TRP A 444 22.47 -6.25 9.60
N ILE A 445 21.54 -5.91 10.51
CA ILE A 445 21.36 -4.53 10.99
C ILE A 445 22.55 -4.09 11.85
N ASN A 446 23.19 -5.03 12.55
CA ASN A 446 24.31 -4.76 13.45
C ASN A 446 25.67 -5.07 12.84
N ASP A 447 25.71 -5.54 11.59
CA ASP A 447 26.95 -5.71 10.84
C ASP A 447 27.52 -4.36 10.44
N ASP A 448 28.25 -3.77 11.39
CA ASP A 448 29.20 -2.69 11.19
C ASP A 448 30.43 -3.25 10.49
N GLU A 449 30.24 -3.72 9.25
CA GLU A 449 31.33 -3.66 8.29
C GLU A 449 31.64 -2.18 8.16
N ALA A 450 32.54 -1.71 9.02
CA ALA A 450 32.97 -0.33 9.08
C ALA A 450 33.13 0.15 7.65
N VAL A 451 32.53 1.29 7.33
CA VAL A 451 32.88 2.07 6.14
C VAL A 451 34.34 2.50 6.36
N ALA A 452 35.26 1.55 6.23
CA ALA A 452 36.68 1.66 6.54
C ALA A 452 37.44 2.29 5.36
N GLY A 453 36.72 2.89 4.41
CA GLY A 453 37.25 3.74 3.37
C GLY A 453 36.78 5.16 3.61
N GLU A 454 37.72 6.07 3.83
CA GLU A 454 37.56 7.54 3.80
C GLU A 454 37.34 8.29 5.13
N ALA A 455 37.76 7.75 6.27
CA ALA A 455 38.25 8.65 7.33
C ALA A 455 39.60 9.22 6.87
N GLY A 456 39.56 10.34 6.14
CA GLY A 456 40.75 11.07 5.73
C GLY A 456 41.64 11.41 6.94
N PRO A 457 42.98 11.45 6.76
CA PRO A 457 43.90 11.77 7.85
C PRO A 457 43.76 13.26 8.18
N GLY A 458 42.97 13.61 9.19
CA GLY A 458 42.90 14.99 9.63
C GLY A 458 41.81 15.29 10.63
N THR A 459 42.08 15.08 11.92
CA THR A 459 42.05 16.13 12.96
C THR A 459 42.34 15.48 14.31
N ALA A 460 43.57 15.69 14.79
CA ALA A 460 43.98 15.51 16.17
C ALA A 460 43.99 16.87 16.86
#